data_AF-A0A4Y3VUH1-F1
#
_entry.id   AF-A0A4Y3VUH1-F1
#
_cell.length_a   1.000
_cell.length_b   1.000
_cell.length_c   1.000
_cell.angle_alpha   90.00
_cell.angle_beta   90.00
_cell.angle_gamma   90.00
#
_symmetry.space_group_name_H-M   'P 1'
#
loop_
_entity.id
_entity.type
_entity.pdbx_description
1 polymer ?
#
loop_
_entity_poly.entity_id
_entity_poly.type
_entity_poly.pdbx_seq_one_letter_code
_entity_poly.pdbx_strand_id
1 'polypeptide(L)'
;MSRTVIDLDDDALEAAAKELGTTTKRDTVNTALREVTARYRRLRALGEARELVAEGALDMDVLLDKSKYRSAGESDGLGGVRADA
;
A
#
# COMPACT_ATOMS: atom_id res chain seq x y z
N MET A 1 -4.04 -9.04 28.87
CA MET A 1 -5.37 -9.11 28.22
C MET A 1 -6.41 -9.40 29.29
N SER A 2 -7.56 -8.73 29.24
CA SER A 2 -8.72 -9.04 30.08
C SER A 2 -9.48 -10.23 29.48
N ARG A 3 -10.20 -10.98 30.34
CA ARG A 3 -11.05 -12.08 29.90
C ARG A 3 -12.47 -11.54 29.69
N THR A 4 -12.98 -11.69 28.49
CA THR A 4 -14.35 -11.33 28.12
C THR A 4 -15.03 -12.55 27.54
N VAL A 5 -16.27 -12.81 27.95
CA VAL A 5 -17.11 -13.86 27.38
C VAL A 5 -18.04 -13.18 26.37
N ILE A 6 -17.95 -13.60 25.12
CA ILE A 6 -18.78 -13.12 24.01
C ILE A 6 -19.19 -14.33 23.17
N ASP A 7 -20.40 -14.28 22.62
CA ASP A 7 -20.82 -15.22 21.59
C ASP A 7 -20.18 -14.81 20.27
N LEU A 8 -19.65 -15.81 19.54
CA LEU A 8 -19.05 -15.64 18.23
C LEU A 8 -19.76 -16.53 17.24
N ASP A 9 -19.92 -16.00 16.03
CA ASP A 9 -20.23 -16.79 14.85
C ASP A 9 -19.01 -17.65 14.49
N ASP A 10 -19.16 -18.97 14.57
CA ASP A 10 -18.09 -19.93 14.31
C ASP A 10 -17.70 -19.97 12.82
N ASP A 11 -18.63 -19.74 11.89
CA ASP A 11 -18.34 -19.70 10.45
C ASP A 11 -17.50 -18.46 10.12
N ALA A 12 -17.88 -17.31 10.67
CA ALA A 12 -17.11 -16.07 10.52
C ALA A 12 -15.72 -16.19 11.15
N LEU A 13 -15.62 -16.85 12.30
CA LEU A 13 -14.35 -17.08 12.99
C LEU A 13 -13.43 -18.02 12.19
N GLU A 14 -13.98 -19.08 11.57
CA GLU A 14 -13.22 -19.99 10.72
C GLU A 14 -12.74 -19.28 9.44
N ALA A 15 -13.59 -18.48 8.81
CA ALA A 15 -13.20 -17.66 7.66
C ALA A 15 -12.04 -16.70 8.02
N ALA A 16 -12.16 -15.99 9.14
CA ALA A 16 -11.10 -15.11 9.61
C ALA A 16 -9.81 -15.88 9.93
N ALA A 17 -9.90 -17.07 10.52
CA ALA A 17 -8.73 -17.89 10.83
C ALA A 17 -7.97 -18.32 9.57
N LYS A 18 -8.70 -18.68 8.49
CA LYS A 18 -8.12 -19.03 7.18
C LYS A 18 -7.41 -17.83 6.55
N GLU A 19 -8.06 -16.67 6.52
CA GLU A 19 -7.49 -15.45 5.94
C GLU A 19 -6.27 -14.93 6.73
N LEU A 20 -6.30 -15.06 8.06
CA LEU A 20 -5.23 -14.58 8.94
C LEU A 20 -4.14 -15.62 9.21
N GLY A 21 -4.32 -16.87 8.75
CA GLY A 21 -3.39 -17.98 8.99
C GLY A 21 -3.24 -18.34 10.48
N THR A 22 -4.27 -18.12 11.29
CA THR A 22 -4.24 -18.34 12.73
C THR A 22 -4.85 -19.69 13.12
N THR A 23 -4.31 -20.31 14.17
CA THR A 23 -4.74 -21.65 14.60
C THR A 23 -5.66 -21.65 15.82
N THR A 24 -5.66 -20.57 16.61
CA THR A 24 -6.49 -20.48 17.82
C THR A 24 -7.57 -19.40 17.69
N LYS A 25 -8.74 -19.64 18.30
CA LYS A 25 -9.84 -18.66 18.33
C LYS A 25 -9.37 -17.31 18.89
N ARG A 26 -8.61 -17.34 19.99
CA ARG A 26 -8.05 -16.16 20.65
C ARG A 26 -7.10 -15.39 19.73
N ASP A 27 -6.19 -16.07 19.06
CA ASP A 27 -5.22 -15.39 18.20
C ASP A 27 -5.89 -14.83 16.94
N THR A 28 -6.87 -15.55 16.39
CA THR A 28 -7.72 -15.07 15.29
C THR A 28 -8.41 -13.76 15.66
N VAL A 29 -9.13 -13.72 16.79
CA VAL A 29 -9.84 -12.51 17.24
C VAL A 29 -8.87 -11.35 17.48
N ASN A 30 -7.77 -11.59 18.19
CA ASN A 30 -6.84 -10.51 18.50
C ASN A 30 -6.12 -9.98 17.26
N THR A 31 -5.76 -10.85 16.32
CA THR A 31 -5.15 -10.45 15.06
C THR A 31 -6.16 -9.71 14.19
N ALA A 32 -7.40 -10.21 14.06
CA ALA A 32 -8.46 -9.55 13.32
C ALA A 32 -8.71 -8.11 13.84
N LEU A 33 -8.82 -7.93 15.16
CA LEU A 33 -9.03 -6.61 15.76
C LEU A 33 -7.89 -5.64 15.41
N ARG A 34 -6.63 -6.10 15.50
CA ARG A 34 -5.46 -5.30 15.12
C ARG A 34 -5.45 -4.95 13.64
N GLU A 35 -5.69 -5.92 12.77
CA GLU A 35 -5.69 -5.72 11.32
C GLU A 35 -6.79 -4.76 10.88
N VAL A 36 -7.99 -4.86 11.46
CA VAL A 36 -9.09 -3.93 11.19
C VAL A 36 -8.70 -2.50 11.58
N THR A 37 -8.11 -2.31 12.77
CA THR A 37 -7.69 -0.96 13.17
C THR A 37 -6.57 -0.42 12.30
N ALA A 38 -5.59 -1.27 11.96
CA ALA A 38 -4.50 -0.90 11.07
C ALA A 38 -5.01 -0.51 9.68
N ARG A 39 -5.97 -1.27 9.13
CA ARG A 39 -6.61 -0.98 7.84
C ARG A 39 -7.32 0.37 7.86
N TYR A 40 -8.13 0.65 8.86
CA TYR A 40 -8.80 1.95 8.97
C TYR A 40 -7.82 3.11 9.16
N ARG A 41 -6.74 2.91 9.92
CA ARG A 41 -5.69 3.93 10.05
C ARG A 41 -5.02 4.23 8.72
N ARG A 42 -4.68 3.20 7.93
CA ARG A 42 -4.10 3.37 6.58
C ARG A 42 -5.06 4.11 5.65
N LEU A 43 -6.35 3.78 5.68
CA LEU A 43 -7.36 4.46 4.85
C LEU A 43 -7.55 5.92 5.25
N ARG A 44 -7.58 6.22 6.55
CA ARG A 44 -7.65 7.60 7.04
C ARG A 44 -6.44 8.41 6.60
N ALA A 45 -5.23 7.89 6.83
CA ALA A 45 -4.00 8.56 6.43
C ALA A 45 -3.95 8.83 4.91
N LEU A 46 -4.47 7.90 4.09
CA LEU A 46 -4.59 8.12 2.65
C LEU A 46 -5.60 9.23 2.32
N GLY A 47 -6.72 9.32 3.04
CA GLY A 47 -7.69 10.40 2.90
C GLY A 47 -7.08 11.77 3.24
N GLU A 48 -6.45 11.87 4.42
CA GLU A 48 -5.74 13.07 4.87
C GLU A 48 -4.65 13.49 3.88
N ALA A 49 -3.86 12.54 3.37
CA ALA A 49 -2.85 12.82 2.35
C ALA A 49 -3.45 13.39 1.06
N ARG A 50 -4.62 12.90 0.62
CA ARG A 50 -5.31 13.42 -0.56
C ARG A 50 -5.82 14.83 -0.35
N GLU A 51 -6.33 15.13 0.84
CA GLU A 51 -6.79 16.47 1.20
C GLU A 51 -5.64 17.47 1.21
N LEU A 52 -4.51 17.12 1.86
CA LEU A 52 -3.30 17.94 1.84
C LEU A 52 -2.79 18.21 0.42
N VAL A 53 -2.80 17.19 -0.46
CA VAL A 53 -2.44 17.38 -1.88
C VAL A 53 -3.39 18.36 -2.56
N ALA A 54 -4.70 18.24 -2.32
CA ALA A 54 -5.70 19.14 -2.91
C ALA A 54 -5.57 20.59 -2.41
N GLU A 55 -5.12 20.77 -1.17
CA GLU A 55 -4.79 22.07 -0.58
C GLU A 55 -3.45 22.65 -1.05
N GLY A 56 -2.72 21.94 -1.91
CA GLY A 56 -1.45 22.40 -2.47
C GLY A 56 -0.24 22.16 -1.57
N ALA A 57 -0.35 21.27 -0.57
CA ALA A 57 0.80 20.91 0.28
C ALA A 57 1.92 20.19 -0.50
N LEU A 58 1.61 19.66 -1.69
CA LEU A 58 2.57 19.06 -2.62
C LEU A 58 2.39 19.63 -4.03
N ASP A 59 3.50 20.04 -4.64
CA ASP A 59 3.54 20.46 -6.04
C ASP A 59 3.58 19.22 -6.94
N MET A 60 2.38 18.81 -7.39
CA MET A 60 2.21 17.62 -8.21
C MET A 60 2.78 17.81 -9.63
N ASP A 61 2.85 19.04 -10.13
CA ASP A 61 3.39 19.31 -11.47
C ASP A 61 4.89 19.05 -11.51
N VAL A 62 5.61 19.45 -10.46
CA VAL A 62 7.04 19.15 -10.30
C VAL A 62 7.28 17.66 -10.06
N LEU A 63 6.46 17.00 -9.24
CA LEU A 63 6.64 15.56 -8.94
C LEU A 63 6.32 14.63 -10.12
N LEU A 64 5.37 15.02 -10.96
CA LEU A 64 4.97 14.24 -12.13
C LEU A 64 5.80 14.55 -13.39
N ASP A 65 6.72 15.52 -13.33
CA ASP A 65 7.65 15.82 -14.40
C ASP A 65 8.68 14.69 -14.58
N LYS A 66 8.34 13.76 -15.47
CA LYS A 66 9.18 12.61 -15.84
C LYS A 66 10.48 13.02 -16.52
N SER A 67 10.60 14.24 -17.05
CA SER A 67 11.87 14.72 -17.63
C SER A 67 12.96 14.90 -16.57
N LYS A 68 12.57 15.08 -15.30
CA LYS A 68 13.46 15.16 -14.14
C LYS A 68 13.78 13.78 -13.54
N TYR A 69 13.04 12.74 -13.91
CA TYR A 69 13.20 11.41 -13.35
C TYR A 69 14.14 10.57 -14.23
N ARG A 70 15.36 10.31 -13.72
CA ARG A 70 16.39 9.45 -14.32
C ARG A 70 16.88 9.93 -15.71
N SER A 71 17.77 10.90 -15.72
CA SER A 71 18.75 11.06 -16.81
C SER A 71 19.79 9.93 -16.74
N ALA A 72 19.43 8.70 -17.13
CA ALA A 72 20.42 7.62 -17.30
C ALA A 72 19.87 6.54 -18.23
N GLY A 73 20.15 6.70 -19.52
CA GLY A 73 19.81 5.75 -20.57
C GLY A 73 19.94 6.37 -21.95
N GLU A 74 21.15 6.81 -22.28
CA GLU A 74 21.74 6.94 -23.62
C GLU A 74 20.81 6.67 -24.82
N SER A 75 20.54 7.70 -25.63
CA SER A 75 20.23 7.50 -27.05
C SER A 75 21.50 7.01 -27.72
N ASP A 76 21.67 5.69 -27.76
CA ASP A 76 22.74 4.99 -28.46
C ASP A 76 22.85 5.50 -29.89
N GLY A 77 24.03 6.04 -30.21
CA GLY A 77 24.31 6.73 -31.45
C GLY A 77 24.36 5.75 -32.61
N LEU A 78 23.25 5.65 -33.36
CA LEU A 78 23.27 5.13 -34.73
C LEU A 78 23.91 6.18 -35.65
N GLY A 79 25.23 6.36 -35.50
CA GLY A 79 26.09 7.09 -36.43
C GLY A 79 26.50 6.17 -37.57
N GLY A 80 25.93 6.42 -38.75
CA GLY A 80 26.02 5.57 -39.93
C GLY A 80 27.43 5.19 -40.38
N VAL A 81 27.50 3.96 -40.88
CA VAL A 81 28.57 3.45 -41.75
C VAL A 81 28.78 4.44 -42.90
N ARG A 82 29.94 5.11 -42.91
CA ARG A 82 30.48 5.72 -44.13
C ARG A 82 31.19 4.64 -44.93
N ALA A 83 30.58 4.31 -46.06
CA ALA A 83 31.15 3.50 -47.13
C ALA A 83 31.68 4.47 -48.18
N ASP A 84 32.99 4.71 -48.19
CA ASP A 84 33.61 5.47 -49.27
C ASP A 84 35.13 5.21 -49.40
N ALA A 85 35.47 4.68 -50.59
CA ALA A 85 36.72 4.71 -51.36
C ALA A 85 37.92 3.85 -50.90
#